data_AF-A0A0F5N4E4-F1
#
_entry.id   AF-A0A0F5N4E4-F1
#
_cell.length_a   1.000
_cell.length_b   1.000
_cell.length_c   1.000
_cell.angle_alpha   90.00
_cell.angle_beta   90.00
_cell.angle_gamma   90.00
#
_symmetry.space_group_name_H-M   'P 1'
#
loop_
_entity.id
_entity.type
_entity.pdbx_description
1 polymer ?
#
loop_
_entity_poly.entity_id
_entity_poly.type
_entity_poly.pdbx_seq_one_letter_code
_entity_poly.pdbx_strand_id
1 'polypeptide(L)'
;MIADAELLLSRAGALLDSPDKAAAGNSARLAAFLARQAVEELIDTRCATLCDFPVVVGTTKAKLAVLKSLDTTPAGGILIDAWHQLTGFCHQHAYQLAPTVAEVREQCLAVERACLANVSPEGEADHSG
;
A
#
# COMPACT_ATOMS: atom_id res chain seq x y z
N MET A 1 -12.08 4.78 3.48
CA MET A 1 -12.72 3.93 2.44
C MET A 1 -11.71 3.68 1.33
N ILE A 2 -11.91 2.72 0.43
CA ILE A 2 -10.92 2.44 -0.64
C ILE A 2 -10.62 3.68 -1.52
N ALA A 3 -11.63 4.54 -1.75
CA ALA A 3 -11.48 5.79 -2.50
C ALA A 3 -10.46 6.78 -1.86
N ASP A 4 -10.31 6.76 -0.54
CA ASP A 4 -9.34 7.61 0.16
C ASP A 4 -7.90 7.09 -0.11
N ALA A 5 -7.72 5.77 -0.12
CA ALA A 5 -6.45 5.12 -0.42
C ALA A 5 -6.02 5.36 -1.88
N GLU A 6 -6.95 5.26 -2.84
CA GLU A 6 -6.71 5.59 -4.25
C GLU A 6 -6.24 7.04 -4.43
N LEU A 7 -6.90 7.99 -3.75
CA LEU A 7 -6.53 9.40 -3.78
C LEU A 7 -5.13 9.65 -3.21
N LEU A 8 -4.78 8.99 -2.11
CA LEU A 8 -3.47 9.08 -1.48
C LEU A 8 -2.35 8.54 -2.39
N LEU A 9 -2.58 7.39 -3.04
CA LEU A 9 -1.62 6.82 -4.00
C LEU A 9 -1.46 7.69 -5.25
N SER A 10 -2.55 8.23 -5.78
CA SER A 10 -2.52 9.19 -6.89
C SER A 10 -1.69 10.43 -6.56
N ARG A 11 -1.86 11.01 -5.36
CA ARG A 11 -1.07 12.14 -4.89
C ARG A 11 0.40 11.78 -4.67
N ALA A 12 0.68 10.59 -4.16
CA ALA A 12 2.05 10.10 -4.05
C ALA A 12 2.71 10.02 -5.44
N GLY A 13 2.01 9.49 -6.45
CA GLY A 13 2.47 9.47 -7.83
C GLY A 13 2.80 10.87 -8.37
N ALA A 14 1.89 11.84 -8.18
CA ALA A 14 2.11 13.22 -8.63
C ALA A 14 3.35 13.88 -8.00
N LEU A 15 3.65 13.58 -6.73
CA LEU A 15 4.87 14.06 -6.07
C LEU A 15 6.14 13.43 -6.68
N LEU A 16 6.06 12.16 -7.05
CA LEU A 16 7.17 11.41 -7.66
C LEU A 16 7.43 11.81 -9.12
N ASP A 17 6.43 12.37 -9.80
CA ASP A 17 6.52 12.88 -11.18
C ASP A 17 7.00 14.34 -11.25
N SER A 18 7.19 15.01 -10.11
CA SER A 18 7.61 16.41 -10.06
C SER A 18 9.00 16.59 -10.71
N PRO A 19 9.15 17.53 -11.66
CA PRO A 19 10.40 17.71 -12.43
C PRO A 19 11.54 18.31 -11.60
N ASP A 20 11.27 18.80 -10.39
CA ASP A 20 12.28 19.42 -9.53
C ASP A 20 13.17 18.36 -8.86
N LYS A 21 14.30 18.07 -9.51
CA LYS A 21 15.32 17.13 -9.02
C LYS A 21 15.99 17.58 -7.72
N ALA A 22 16.03 18.89 -7.42
CA ALA A 22 16.61 19.38 -6.18
C ALA A 22 15.72 19.09 -4.97
N ALA A 23 14.39 19.03 -5.19
CA ALA A 23 13.41 18.62 -4.18
C ALA A 23 13.19 17.09 -4.12
N ALA A 24 13.73 16.32 -5.06
CA ALA A 24 13.38 14.90 -5.27
C ALA A 24 13.44 14.03 -4.00
N GLY A 25 14.46 14.20 -3.15
CA GLY A 25 14.57 13.43 -1.90
C GLY A 25 13.48 13.76 -0.87
N ASN A 26 13.06 15.03 -0.79
CA ASN A 26 11.96 15.44 0.08
C ASN A 26 10.60 15.03 -0.52
N SER A 27 10.44 15.15 -1.83
CA SER A 27 9.24 14.70 -2.55
C SER A 27 9.05 13.19 -2.43
N ALA A 28 10.12 12.39 -2.54
CA ALA A 28 10.07 10.94 -2.37
C ALA A 28 9.64 10.55 -0.94
N ARG A 29 10.15 11.24 0.08
CA ARG A 29 9.73 10.99 1.48
C ARG A 29 8.27 11.36 1.71
N LEU A 30 7.81 12.50 1.18
CA LEU A 30 6.42 12.89 1.30
C LEU A 30 5.50 11.91 0.57
N ALA A 31 5.89 11.46 -0.63
CA ALA A 31 5.18 10.42 -1.36
C ALA A 31 5.13 9.09 -0.58
N ALA A 32 6.24 8.69 0.05
CA ALA A 32 6.27 7.50 0.90
C ALA A 32 5.34 7.62 2.10
N PHE A 33 5.22 8.81 2.69
CA PHE A 33 4.27 9.06 3.77
C PHE A 33 2.81 8.90 3.30
N LEU A 34 2.45 9.50 2.16
CA LEU A 34 1.10 9.35 1.59
C LEU A 34 0.79 7.89 1.22
N ALA A 35 1.74 7.19 0.60
CA ALA A 35 1.60 5.77 0.30
C ALA A 35 1.42 4.93 1.58
N ARG A 36 2.12 5.27 2.67
CA ARG A 36 1.96 4.58 3.97
C ARG A 36 0.55 4.78 4.53
N GLN A 37 -0.01 5.99 4.42
CA GLN A 37 -1.38 6.26 4.85
C GLN A 37 -2.40 5.44 4.02
N ALA A 38 -2.21 5.36 2.70
CA ALA A 38 -3.06 4.55 1.84
C ALA A 38 -3.02 3.06 2.24
N VAL A 39 -1.82 2.54 2.52
CA VAL A 39 -1.63 1.16 3.01
C VAL A 39 -2.34 0.94 4.35
N GLU A 40 -2.28 1.90 5.28
CA GLU A 40 -2.98 1.81 6.57
C GLU A 40 -4.50 1.75 6.39
N GLU A 41 -5.07 2.53 5.47
CA GLU A 41 -6.50 2.48 5.15
C GLU A 41 -6.93 1.17 4.46
N LEU A 42 -6.07 0.61 3.60
CA LEU A 42 -6.31 -0.68 2.96
C LEU A 42 -6.22 -1.83 3.96
N ILE A 43 -5.26 -1.78 4.90
CA ILE A 43 -5.17 -2.71 6.03
C ILE A 43 -6.47 -2.67 6.84
N ASP A 44 -6.96 -1.47 7.17
CA ASP A 44 -8.18 -1.29 7.95
C ASP A 44 -9.40 -1.87 7.23
N THR A 45 -9.54 -1.56 5.95
CA THR A 45 -10.63 -2.08 5.10
C THR A 45 -10.58 -3.61 5.06
N ARG A 46 -9.40 -4.19 4.85
CA ARG A 46 -9.23 -5.63 4.68
C ARG A 46 -9.42 -6.40 5.99
N CYS A 47 -8.92 -5.86 7.09
CA CYS A 47 -9.20 -6.39 8.43
C CYS A 47 -10.70 -6.36 8.74
N ALA A 48 -11.43 -5.30 8.37
CA ALA A 48 -12.86 -5.24 8.56
C ALA A 48 -13.59 -6.33 7.77
N THR A 49 -13.16 -6.59 6.52
CA THR A 49 -13.69 -7.70 5.70
C THR A 49 -13.39 -9.07 6.31
N LEU A 50 -12.16 -9.32 6.74
CA LEU A 50 -11.73 -10.63 7.26
C LEU A 50 -12.36 -10.97 8.62
N CYS A 51 -12.59 -9.98 9.47
CA CYS A 51 -13.16 -10.17 10.80
C CYS A 51 -14.69 -10.08 10.82
N ASP A 52 -15.33 -9.77 9.69
CA ASP A 52 -16.77 -9.46 9.60
C ASP A 52 -17.19 -8.41 10.65
N PHE A 53 -16.33 -7.41 10.86
CA PHE A 53 -16.53 -6.39 11.88
C PHE A 53 -16.11 -5.01 11.36
N PRO A 54 -16.91 -3.94 11.57
CA PRO A 54 -16.67 -2.66 10.90
C PRO A 54 -15.33 -2.00 11.23
N VAL A 55 -14.81 -2.20 12.45
CA VAL A 55 -13.57 -1.57 12.91
C VAL A 55 -12.77 -2.53 13.78
N VAL A 56 -11.61 -2.96 13.29
CA VAL A 56 -10.62 -3.64 14.12
C VAL A 56 -9.83 -2.58 14.89
N VAL A 57 -10.08 -2.47 16.19
CA VAL A 57 -9.39 -1.53 17.08
C VAL A 57 -8.04 -2.11 17.49
N GLY A 58 -6.96 -1.35 17.27
CA GLY A 58 -5.61 -1.77 17.64
C GLY A 58 -4.53 -0.99 16.90
N THR A 59 -3.27 -1.23 17.28
CA THR A 59 -2.11 -0.68 16.55
C THR A 59 -2.03 -1.30 15.15
N THR A 60 -1.41 -0.61 14.18
CA THR A 60 -1.21 -1.17 12.84
C THR A 60 -0.51 -2.53 12.89
N LYS A 61 0.47 -2.70 13.80
CA LYS A 61 1.14 -4.00 14.02
C LYS A 61 0.18 -5.12 14.42
N ALA A 62 -0.83 -4.85 15.23
CA ALA A 62 -1.85 -5.85 15.58
C ALA A 62 -2.69 -6.21 14.35
N LYS A 63 -3.08 -5.22 13.54
CA LYS A 63 -3.81 -5.45 12.28
C LYS A 63 -2.98 -6.24 11.26
N LEU A 64 -1.66 -6.02 11.18
CA LEU A 64 -0.75 -6.85 10.37
C LEU A 64 -0.73 -8.31 10.84
N ALA A 65 -0.82 -8.58 12.16
CA ALA A 65 -0.91 -9.95 12.66
C ALA A 65 -2.23 -10.62 12.26
N VAL A 66 -3.33 -9.86 12.22
CA VAL A 66 -4.63 -10.33 11.69
C VAL A 66 -4.50 -10.67 10.21
N LEU A 67 -3.95 -9.76 9.38
CA LEU A 67 -3.72 -10.04 7.95
C LEU A 67 -2.86 -11.30 7.76
N LYS A 68 -1.74 -11.40 8.48
CA LYS A 68 -0.85 -12.56 8.39
C LYS A 68 -1.54 -13.88 8.74
N SER A 69 -2.54 -13.85 9.61
CA SER A 69 -3.21 -15.05 10.10
C SER A 69 -4.46 -15.43 9.31
N LEU A 70 -5.20 -14.43 8.79
CA LEU A 70 -6.53 -14.63 8.20
C LEU A 70 -6.57 -14.36 6.69
N ASP A 71 -5.67 -13.54 6.15
CA ASP A 71 -5.66 -13.21 4.73
C ASP A 71 -4.90 -14.26 3.93
N THR A 72 -5.62 -15.03 3.11
CA THR A 72 -5.06 -16.06 2.24
C THR A 72 -4.72 -15.54 0.84
N THR A 73 -5.00 -14.27 0.56
CA THR A 73 -4.74 -13.66 -0.75
C THR A 73 -3.33 -13.05 -0.80
N PRO A 74 -2.75 -12.85 -2.01
CA PRO A 74 -1.45 -12.20 -2.15
C PRO A 74 -1.38 -10.78 -1.55
N ALA A 75 -2.52 -10.09 -1.51
CA ALA A 75 -2.58 -8.71 -1.05
C ALA A 75 -2.32 -8.54 0.44
N GLY A 76 -2.63 -9.53 1.28
CA GLY A 76 -2.27 -9.49 2.70
C GLY A 76 -0.76 -9.42 2.92
N GLY A 77 0.00 -10.25 2.21
CA GLY A 77 1.46 -10.21 2.22
C GLY A 77 2.03 -8.89 1.70
N ILE A 78 1.50 -8.41 0.57
CA ILE A 78 1.95 -7.15 -0.05
C ILE A 78 1.69 -5.95 0.88
N LEU A 79 0.54 -5.90 1.56
CA LEU A 79 0.24 -4.84 2.53
C LEU A 79 1.19 -4.86 3.74
N ILE A 80 1.53 -6.05 4.25
CA ILE A 80 2.49 -6.21 5.35
C ILE A 80 3.87 -5.70 4.92
N ASP A 81 4.36 -6.15 3.77
CA ASP A 81 5.69 -5.79 3.26
C ASP A 81 5.77 -4.29 2.96
N ALA A 82 4.77 -3.75 2.25
CA ALA A 82 4.70 -2.33 1.92
C ALA A 82 4.67 -1.45 3.18
N TRP A 83 3.89 -1.82 4.21
CA TRP A 83 3.85 -1.05 5.45
C TRP A 83 5.22 -0.98 6.14
N HIS A 84 5.96 -2.10 6.18
CA HIS A 84 7.30 -2.13 6.76
C HIS A 84 8.30 -1.27 5.96
N GLN A 85 8.31 -1.41 4.63
CA GLN A 85 9.20 -0.62 3.76
C GLN A 85 8.91 0.87 3.85
N LEU A 86 7.64 1.27 3.72
CA LEU A 86 7.23 2.68 3.76
C LEU A 86 7.46 3.31 5.14
N THR A 87 7.28 2.55 6.22
CA THR A 87 7.66 3.01 7.57
C THR A 87 9.17 3.28 7.64
N GLY A 88 9.99 2.41 7.05
CA GLY A 88 11.43 2.62 6.93
C GLY A 88 11.78 3.88 6.13
N PHE A 89 11.11 4.12 5.00
CA PHE A 89 11.30 5.31 4.16
C PHE A 89 10.94 6.62 4.88
N CYS A 90 9.99 6.56 5.81
CA CYS A 90 9.58 7.73 6.60
C CYS A 90 10.57 8.10 7.72
N HIS A 91 11.38 7.15 8.20
CA HIS A 91 12.30 7.39 9.31
C HIS A 91 13.68 7.81 8.80
N GLN A 92 14.24 8.89 9.37
CA GLN A 92 15.61 9.32 9.11
C GLN A 92 16.50 8.96 10.29
N HIS A 93 17.31 7.92 10.11
CA HIS A 93 18.49 7.74 10.96
C HIS A 93 19.64 8.56 10.39
N ALA A 94 20.45 9.18 11.27
CA ALA A 94 21.70 9.79 10.83
C ALA A 94 22.49 8.74 10.02
N TYR A 95 22.96 9.10 8.82
CA TYR A 95 23.64 8.23 7.83
C TYR A 95 22.77 7.32 6.95
N GLN A 96 21.44 7.37 7.06
CA GLN A 96 20.58 6.65 6.13
C GLN A 96 20.29 7.50 4.89
N LEU A 97 20.46 6.92 3.70
CA LEU A 97 20.08 7.56 2.44
C LEU A 97 18.57 7.76 2.40
N ALA A 98 18.14 8.88 1.79
CA ALA A 98 16.73 9.07 1.50
C ALA A 98 16.25 8.00 0.50
N PRO A 99 14.98 7.57 0.58
CA PRO A 99 14.43 6.66 -0.42
C PRO A 99 14.50 7.33 -1.80
N THR A 100 14.81 6.53 -2.81
CA THR A 100 14.78 6.97 -4.19
C THR A 100 13.34 7.05 -4.69
N VAL A 101 13.11 7.89 -5.71
CA VAL A 101 11.82 7.98 -6.39
C VAL A 101 11.38 6.61 -6.95
N ALA A 102 12.33 5.80 -7.42
CA ALA A 102 12.07 4.47 -7.96
C ALA A 102 11.57 3.50 -6.86
N GLU A 103 12.25 3.44 -5.72
CA GLU A 103 11.85 2.59 -4.60
C GLU A 103 10.44 2.93 -4.09
N VAL A 104 10.12 4.21 -3.93
CA VAL A 104 8.78 4.62 -3.49
C VAL A 104 7.73 4.28 -4.55
N ARG A 105 8.05 4.49 -5.83
CA ARG A 105 7.13 4.16 -6.94
C ARG A 105 6.84 2.67 -7.02
N GLU A 106 7.84 1.81 -6.83
CA GLU A 106 7.64 0.36 -6.81
C GLU A 106 6.68 -0.05 -5.69
N GLN A 107 6.77 0.56 -4.51
CA GLN A 107 5.81 0.30 -3.42
C GLN A 107 4.40 0.75 -3.77
N CYS A 108 4.22 1.96 -4.35
CA CYS A 108 2.90 2.41 -4.79
C CYS A 108 2.26 1.44 -5.81
N LEU A 109 3.03 1.06 -6.84
CA LEU A 109 2.55 0.16 -7.89
C LEU A 109 2.23 -1.25 -7.37
N ALA A 110 3.03 -1.77 -6.43
CA ALA A 110 2.76 -3.06 -5.80
C ALA A 110 1.43 -3.05 -5.04
N VAL A 111 1.16 -1.99 -4.27
CA VAL A 111 -0.09 -1.82 -3.52
C VAL A 111 -1.29 -1.65 -4.45
N GLU A 112 -1.17 -0.81 -5.49
CA GLU A 112 -2.23 -0.61 -6.48
C GLU A 112 -2.62 -1.93 -7.16
N ARG A 113 -1.63 -2.68 -7.65
CA ARG A 113 -1.85 -3.97 -8.34
C ARG A 113 -2.49 -5.01 -7.41
N ALA A 114 -2.12 -5.04 -6.14
CA ALA A 114 -2.60 -6.04 -5.21
C ALA A 114 -4.00 -5.75 -4.67
N CYS A 115 -4.34 -4.47 -4.51
CA CYS A 115 -5.51 -4.05 -3.74
C CYS A 115 -6.58 -3.33 -4.55
N LEU A 116 -6.22 -2.72 -5.68
CA LEU A 116 -7.09 -1.85 -6.46
C LEU A 116 -7.32 -2.35 -7.90
N ALA A 117 -6.47 -3.28 -8.37
CA ALA A 117 -6.76 -3.98 -9.62
C ALA A 117 -7.96 -4.92 -9.40
N ASN A 118 -9.13 -4.49 -9.87
CA ASN A 118 -10.33 -5.33 -9.90
C ASN A 118 -10.02 -6.67 -10.60
N VAL A 119 -10.36 -7.77 -9.92
CA VAL A 119 -10.41 -9.11 -10.52
C VAL A 119 -11.42 -9.06 -11.68
N SER A 120 -10.95 -9.22 -12.91
CA SER A 120 -11.81 -9.70 -14.00
C SER A 120 -12.11 -11.17 -13.75
N PRO A 121 -13.38 -11.59 -13.61
CA PRO A 121 -13.74 -12.99 -13.71
C PRO A 121 -14.00 -13.30 -15.18
N GLU A 122 -13.08 -14.00 -15.85
CA GLU A 122 -13.43 -14.77 -17.04
C GLU A 122 -13.20 -16.24 -16.71
N GLY A 123 -14.25 -16.84 -16.17
CA GLY A 123 -14.55 -18.24 -16.40
C GLY A 123 -15.72 -18.30 -17.37
N GLU A 124 -15.48 -18.77 -18.59
CA GLU A 124 -16.50 -19.45 -19.37
C GLU A 124 -15.94 -20.83 -19.66
N ALA A 125 -16.59 -21.83 -19.07
CA ALA A 125 -16.31 -23.23 -19.28
C ALA A 125 -16.63 -23.58 -20.74
N ASP A 126 -15.65 -24.09 -21.48
CA ASP A 126 -15.95 -24.85 -22.69
C ASP A 126 -16.04 -26.34 -22.33
N HIS A 127 -17.26 -26.76 -22.02
CA HIS A 127 -17.71 -28.14 -22.07
C HIS A 127 -18.90 -28.18 -23.03
N SER A 128 -18.63 -28.32 -24.33
CA SER A 128 -19.51 -29.00 -25.28
C SER A 128 -18.79 -29.24 -26.61
N GLY A 129 -18.57 -30.52 -26.93
CA GLY A 129 -18.04 -31.00 -28.20
C GLY A 129 -17.80 -32.51 -28.17
#